data_AF-A0A2N1APW7-F1
#
_entry.id   AF-A0A2N1APW7-F1
#
_cell.length_a   1.000
_cell.length_b   1.000
_cell.length_c   1.000
_cell.angle_alpha   90.00
_cell.angle_beta   90.00
_cell.angle_gamma   90.00
#
_symmetry.space_group_name_H-M   'P 1'
#
loop_
_entity.id
_entity.type
_entity.pdbx_description
1 polymer ?
#
loop_
_entity_poly.entity_id
_entity_poly.type
_entity_poly.pdbx_seq_one_letter_code
_entity_poly.pdbx_strand_id
1 'polypeptide(L)' 'MVINDAQRVISRIAADLGGLGKRRIFYRDSGGWFTRLGVEAGEFKGLSPCTGHQEEVFAYWCQDAAQPQGRY' A
#
# COMPACT_ATOMS: atom_id res chain seq x y z
N MET A 1 -7.38 -9.11 -13.03
CA MET A 1 -6.67 -8.14 -12.18
C MET A 1 -5.86 -7.23 -13.09
N VAL A 2 -6.23 -5.95 -13.21
CA VAL A 2 -5.46 -4.97 -14.01
C VAL A 2 -4.41 -4.38 -13.09
N ILE A 3 -3.15 -4.78 -13.25
CA ILE A 3 -2.03 -4.04 -12.67
C ILE A 3 -1.80 -2.89 -13.64
N ASN A 4 -2.31 -1.70 -13.33
CA ASN A 4 -1.82 -0.51 -14.00
C ASN A 4 -0.29 -0.46 -13.82
N ASP A 5 0.42 0.21 -14.72
CA ASP A 5 1.86 0.40 -14.69
C ASP A 5 2.42 0.66 -13.26
N ALA A 6 2.84 -0.43 -12.60
CA ALA A 6 3.24 -0.42 -11.20
C ALA A 6 4.49 0.43 -10.99
N GLN A 7 5.36 0.47 -12.01
CA GLN A 7 6.53 1.32 -12.02
C GLN A 7 6.12 2.79 -12.01
N ARG A 8 5.15 3.19 -12.85
CA ARG A 8 4.64 4.56 -12.86
C ARG A 8 4.05 4.98 -11.51
N VAL A 9 3.34 4.08 -10.81
CA VAL A 9 2.82 4.34 -9.46
C VAL A 9 3.96 4.54 -8.46
N ILE A 10 4.97 3.66 -8.48
CA ILE A 10 6.16 3.78 -7.63
C ILE A 10 6.88 5.10 -7.87
N SER A 11 7.14 5.45 -9.13
CA SER A 11 7.79 6.70 -9.51
C SER A 11 7.00 7.91 -9.03
N ARG A 12 5.67 7.86 -9.12
CA ARG A 12 4.81 8.95 -8.64
C ARG A 12 4.89 9.11 -7.12
N ILE A 13 4.73 8.02 -6.36
CA ILE A 13 4.82 8.03 -4.90
C ILE A 13 6.21 8.49 -4.45
N ALA A 14 7.27 8.01 -5.11
CA ALA A 14 8.63 8.45 -4.83
C ALA A 14 8.80 9.96 -5.06
N ALA A 15 8.27 10.50 -6.16
CA ALA A 15 8.33 11.93 -6.45
C ALA A 15 7.59 12.76 -5.38
N ASP A 16 6.38 12.33 -4.99
CA ASP A 16 5.56 13.03 -4.00
C ASP A 16 6.19 13.02 -2.59
N LEU A 17 7.01 12.02 -2.27
CA LEU A 17 7.66 11.84 -0.95
C LEU A 17 9.13 12.29 -0.91
N GLY A 18 9.72 12.72 -2.02
CA GLY A 18 11.16 13.00 -2.11
C GLY A 18 12.04 11.73 -2.03
N GLY A 19 11.50 10.59 -2.46
CA GLY A 19 12.11 9.26 -2.41
C GLY A 19 11.42 8.30 -1.44
N LEU A 20 11.48 7.00 -1.75
CA LEU A 20 10.84 5.97 -0.91
C LEU A 20 11.60 5.68 0.39
N GLY A 21 12.93 5.72 0.35
CA GLY A 21 13.76 5.33 1.50
C GLY A 21 13.45 3.90 1.95
N LYS A 22 13.16 3.72 3.25
CA LYS A 22 12.80 2.41 3.85
C LYS A 22 11.29 2.12 3.86
N ARG A 23 10.46 2.96 3.22
CA ARG A 23 9.01 2.81 3.24
C ARG A 23 8.58 1.60 2.40
N ARG A 24 7.57 0.89 2.90
CA ARG A 24 6.93 -0.22 2.19
C ARG A 24 5.57 0.25 1.68
N ILE A 25 5.22 -0.15 0.46
CA ILE A 25 3.96 0.21 -0.17
C ILE A 25 3.03 -1.00 -0.11
N PHE A 26 1.82 -0.77 0.37
CA PHE A 26 0.74 -1.74 0.41
C PHE A 26 -0.50 -1.11 -0.21
N TYR A 27 -1.30 -1.88 -0.92
CA TYR A 27 -2.60 -1.44 -1.44
C TYR A 27 -3.69 -2.45 -1.08
N ARG A 28 -4.92 -1.96 -0.97
CA ARG A 28 -6.13 -2.78 -0.83
C ARG A 28 -6.78 -2.91 -2.20
N ASP A 29 -7.04 -4.13 -2.64
CA ASP A 29 -7.75 -4.36 -3.90
C ASP A 29 -9.27 -4.27 -3.75
N SER A 30 -10.00 -4.40 -4.86
CA SER A 30 -11.47 -4.39 -4.86
C SER A 30 -12.10 -5.60 -4.19
N GLY A 31 -11.36 -6.70 -4.03
CA GLY A 31 -11.76 -7.87 -3.25
C GLY A 31 -11.57 -7.67 -1.74
N GLY A 32 -10.95 -6.55 -1.34
CA GLY A 32 -10.72 -6.19 0.04
C GLY A 32 -9.41 -6.71 0.62
N TRP A 33 -8.59 -7.40 -0.17
CA TRP A 33 -7.33 -8.00 0.23
C TRP A 33 -6.18 -7.00 0.15
N PHE A 34 -5.19 -7.14 1.02
CA PHE A 34 -4.00 -6.30 0.99
C PHE A 34 -2.85 -7.00 0.28
N THR A 35 -2.16 -6.25 -0.59
CA THR A 35 -0.99 -6.74 -1.30
C THR A 35 0.15 -5.75 -1.16
N ARG A 36 1.35 -6.29 -0.92
CA ARG A 36 2.58 -5.51 -0.93
C ARG A 36 3.06 -5.29 -2.36
N LEU A 37 3.41 -4.05 -2.68
CA LEU A 37 4.18 -3.71 -3.85
C LEU A 37 5.68 -3.87 -3.53
N GLY A 38 6.33 -4.84 -4.17
CA GLY A 38 7.76 -5.09 -4.04
C GLY A 38 8.56 -4.02 -4.78
N VAL A 39 9.39 -3.28 -4.05
CA VAL A 39 10.25 -2.23 -4.61
C VAL A 39 11.68 -2.40 -4.10
N GLU A 40 12.64 -2.41 -5.02
CA GLU A 40 14.07 -2.45 -4.72
C GLU A 40 14.79 -1.41 -5.56
N ALA A 41 15.59 -0.55 -4.92
CA ALA A 41 16.31 0.54 -5.59
C ALA A 41 15.42 1.45 -6.49
N GLY A 42 14.14 1.61 -6.13
CA GLY A 42 13.18 2.40 -6.92
C GLY A 42 12.48 1.64 -8.05
N GLU A 43 12.81 0.36 -8.23
CA GLU A 43 12.26 -0.49 -9.29
C GLU A 43 11.23 -1.47 -8.74
N PHE A 44 10.15 -1.67 -9.49
CA PHE A 44 9.15 -2.69 -9.22
C PHE A 44 9.75 -4.09 -9.36
N LYS A 45 9.51 -4.94 -8.36
CA LYS A 45 9.99 -6.34 -8.33
C LYS A 45 8.88 -7.37 -8.31
N GLY A 46 7.64 -6.96 -8.12
CA GLY A 46 6.49 -7.86 -8.10
C GLY A 46 5.55 -7.58 -6.95
N LEU A 47 4.61 -8.51 -6.78
CA LEU A 47 3.58 -8.46 -5.76
C LEU A 47 3.79 -9.56 -4.73
N SER A 48 3.45 -9.29 -3.49
CA SER A 48 3.44 -10.32 -2.44
C SER A 48 2.18 -10.18 -1.59
N PRO A 49 1.45 -11.28 -1.33
CA PRO A 49 0.31 -11.22 -0.43
C PRO A 49 0.78 -10.80 0.97
N CYS A 50 -0.07 -10.06 1.68
CA CYS A 50 0.15 -9.80 3.09
C CYS A 50 -0.04 -11.09 3.91
N THR A 51 0.62 -11.18 5.06
CA THR A 51 0.37 -12.27 6.02
C THR A 51 -1.01 -12.09 6.66
N GLY A 52 -1.59 -13.17 7.21
CA GLY A 52 -2.89 -13.08 7.90
C GLY A 52 -2.92 -12.00 8.99
N HIS A 53 -1.83 -11.89 9.76
CA HIS A 53 -1.71 -10.82 10.77
C HIS A 53 -1.66 -9.41 10.15
N GLN A 54 -1.00 -9.24 8.99
CA GLN A 54 -0.99 -7.96 8.29
C GLN A 54 -2.38 -7.59 7.75
N GLU A 55 -3.11 -8.56 7.20
CA GLU A 55 -4.50 -8.37 6.75
C GLU A 55 -5.39 -7.86 7.89
N GLU A 56 -5.32 -8.51 9.07
CA GLU A 56 -6.09 -8.13 10.26
C GLU A 56 -5.77 -6.70 10.71
N VAL A 57 -4.49 -6.35 10.84
CA VAL A 57 -4.05 -5.03 11.29
C VAL A 57 -4.45 -3.94 10.29
N PHE A 58 -4.27 -4.18 8.99
CA PHE A 58 -4.60 -3.20 7.96
C PHE A 58 -6.12 -3.01 7.83
N ALA A 59 -6.90 -4.09 7.97
CA ALA A 59 -8.35 -4.00 8.02
C ALA A 59 -8.82 -3.15 9.22
N TYR A 60 -8.21 -3.35 10.40
CA TYR A 60 -8.48 -2.52 11.58
C TYR A 60 -8.15 -1.03 11.31
N TRP A 61 -7.01 -0.72 10.71
CA TRP A 61 -6.67 0.67 10.35
C TRP A 61 -7.66 1.30 9.38
N CYS A 62 -8.16 0.54 8.41
CA CYS A 62 -9.20 1.05 7.51
C CYS A 62 -10.52 1.35 8.25
N GLN A 63 -10.88 0.54 9.25
CA GLN A 63 -12.07 0.77 10.07
C GLN A 63 -11.91 2.00 10.97
N ASP A 64 -10.75 2.12 11.62
CA ASP A 64 -10.40 3.25 12.48
C ASP A 64 -10.39 4.56 11.69
N ALA A 65 -9.73 4.58 10.53
CA ALA A 65 -9.69 5.75 9.65
C ALA A 65 -11.06 6.14 9.06
N ALA A 66 -12.00 5.20 8.98
CA ALA A 66 -13.37 5.45 8.53
C ALA A 66 -14.26 6.02 9.64
N GLN A 67 -13.82 6.02 10.90
CA GLN A 67 -14.56 6.68 11.97
C GLN A 67 -14.49 8.20 11.77
N PRO A 68 -15.63 8.92 11.83
CA PRO A 68 -15.61 10.37 11.82
C PRO A 68 -14.82 10.82 13.05
N GLN A 69 -13.71 11.55 12.83
CA GLN A 69 -12.95 12.13 13.92
C GLN A 69 -13.92 12.93 14.81
N GLY A 70 -14.12 12.45 16.04
CA GLY A 70 -14.91 13.15 17.02
C GLY A 70 -14.31 14.54 17.23
N ARG A 71 -15.04 15.57 16.78
CA ARG A 71 -14.77 16.95 17.15
C ARG A 71 -14.81 17.05 18.67
N TYR A 72 -13.69 17.42 19.27
CA TYR A 72 -13.64 18.11 20.55
C TYR A 72 -12.85 19.40 20.35
#